data_AF-A0A7X6Z290-F1
#
_entry.id   AF-A0A7X6Z290-F1
#
_cell.length_a   1.000
_cell.length_b   1.000
_cell.length_c   1.000
_cell.angle_alpha   90.00
_cell.angle_beta   90.00
_cell.angle_gamma   90.00
#
_symmetry.space_group_name_H-M   'P 1'
#
loop_
_entity.id
_entity.type
_entity.pdbx_description
1 polymer ?
#
loop_
_entity_poly.entity_id
_entity_poly.type
_entity_poly.pdbx_seq_one_letter_code
_entity_poly.pdbx_strand_id
1 'polypeptide(L)'
;PDEVEHLIRIPLEELLAQEPEIYSRKIDPTPPDDFPYDRIQGGRNYNFSSIRVDEYFYQYKDYHIWGTTAKILHHFLNILKTSKDWEEPLTNS
;
A
#
# COMPACT_ATOMS: atom_id res chain seq x y z
N PRO A 1 -7.75 -10.66 -25.76
CA PRO A 1 -7.35 -9.24 -25.92
C PRO A 1 -8.41 -8.25 -25.41
N ASP A 2 -9.69 -8.66 -25.36
CA ASP A 2 -10.82 -7.76 -25.06
C ASP A 2 -10.93 -7.28 -23.59
N GLU A 3 -10.13 -7.81 -22.68
CA GLU A 3 -10.15 -7.44 -21.25
C GLU A 3 -9.27 -6.21 -20.94
N VAL A 4 -8.31 -5.88 -21.82
CA VAL A 4 -7.34 -4.80 -21.57
C VAL A 4 -7.67 -3.61 -22.48
N GLU A 5 -8.14 -2.53 -21.85
CA GLU A 5 -8.46 -1.28 -22.55
C GLU A 5 -7.17 -0.57 -23.01
N HIS A 6 -6.22 -0.36 -22.10
CA HIS A 6 -5.00 0.43 -22.36
C HIS A 6 -3.76 -0.07 -21.61
N LEU A 7 -2.59 0.18 -22.20
CA LEU A 7 -1.28 -0.04 -21.57
C LEU A 7 -0.60 1.30 -21.32
N ILE A 8 -0.25 1.58 -20.07
CA ILE A 8 0.48 2.78 -19.67
C ILE A 8 1.92 2.45 -19.28
N ARG A 9 2.83 3.38 -19.56
CA ARG A 9 4.23 3.34 -19.15
C ARG A 9 4.55 4.67 -18.50
N ILE A 10 5.16 4.62 -17.32
CA ILE A 10 5.46 5.79 -16.51
C ILE A 10 6.96 5.76 -16.23
N PRO A 11 7.70 6.86 -16.48
CA PRO A 11 9.11 6.93 -16.15
C PRO A 11 9.34 6.73 -14.65
N LEU A 12 10.31 5.88 -14.30
CA LEU A 12 10.60 5.57 -12.90
C LEU A 12 11.06 6.80 -12.10
N GLU A 13 11.80 7.70 -12.74
CA GLU A 13 12.26 8.94 -12.11
C GLU A 13 11.10 9.84 -11.69
N GLU A 14 10.04 9.94 -12.51
CA GLU A 14 8.83 10.70 -12.18
C GLU A 14 8.08 10.07 -10.99
N LEU A 15 8.01 8.73 -10.94
CA LEU A 15 7.40 8.01 -9.82
C LEU A 15 8.19 8.16 -8.52
N LEU A 16 9.53 8.13 -8.59
CA LEU A 16 10.40 8.29 -7.42
C LEU A 16 10.37 9.72 -6.87
N ALA A 17 10.20 10.71 -7.75
CA ALA A 17 10.11 12.12 -7.37
C ALA A 17 8.72 12.53 -6.84
N GLN A 18 7.68 11.72 -7.08
CA GLN A 18 6.32 11.99 -6.64
C GLN A 18 6.09 11.49 -5.20
N GLU A 19 5.54 12.35 -4.35
CA GLU A 19 4.93 11.95 -3.08
C GLU A 19 3.43 11.72 -3.33
N PRO A 20 2.89 10.52 -3.02
CA PRO A 20 1.48 10.23 -3.25
C PRO A 20 0.59 11.00 -2.27
N GLU A 21 -0.65 11.27 -2.66
CA GLU A 21 -1.66 11.63 -1.68
C GLU A 21 -2.01 10.40 -0.83
N ILE A 22 -2.10 10.59 0.49
CA ILE A 22 -2.35 9.51 1.44
C ILE A 22 -3.63 9.81 2.21
N TYR A 23 -4.59 8.90 2.12
CA TYR A 23 -5.83 8.98 2.87
C TYR A 23 -5.93 7.78 3.81
N SER A 24 -5.88 8.05 5.11
CA SER A 24 -6.05 7.02 6.14
C SER A 24 -7.52 6.81 6.47
N ARG A 25 -7.96 5.56 6.44
CA ARG A 25 -9.30 5.15 6.90
C ARG A 25 -9.21 4.22 8.10
N LYS A 26 -10.14 4.37 9.03
CA LYS A 26 -10.35 3.44 10.14
C LYS A 26 -11.34 2.36 9.70
N ILE A 27 -10.99 1.10 9.92
CA ILE A 27 -11.88 -0.03 9.71
C ILE A 27 -12.14 -0.65 11.07
N ASP A 28 -13.39 -0.59 11.49
CA ASP A 28 -13.87 -1.22 12.73
C ASP A 28 -14.41 -2.61 12.37
N PRO A 29 -13.74 -3.69 12.79
CA PRO A 29 -14.20 -5.04 12.48
C PRO A 29 -15.48 -5.30 13.26
N THR A 30 -16.57 -5.57 12.54
CA THR A 30 -17.84 -6.02 13.12
C THR A 30 -18.09 -7.43 12.61
N PRO A 31 -17.66 -8.48 13.34
CA PRO A 31 -17.92 -9.84 12.93
C PRO A 31 -19.42 -10.13 12.95
N PRO A 32 -19.91 -10.98 12.03
CA PRO A 32 -21.30 -11.40 12.01
C PRO A 32 -21.63 -12.32 13.20
N ASP A 33 -22.93 -12.50 13.48
CA ASP A 33 -23.39 -13.28 14.64
C ASP A 33 -22.98 -14.76 14.62
N ASP A 34 -22.72 -15.30 13.43
CA ASP A 34 -22.27 -16.67 13.18
C ASP A 34 -20.75 -16.83 13.21
N PHE A 35 -20.01 -15.77 13.55
CA PHE A 35 -18.58 -15.84 13.79
C PHE A 35 -18.28 -16.82 14.95
N PRO A 36 -17.26 -17.69 14.85
CA PRO A 36 -16.99 -18.75 15.82
C PRO A 36 -16.32 -18.19 17.10
N TYR A 37 -17.08 -17.47 17.90
CA TYR A 37 -16.62 -16.86 19.16
C TYR A 37 -16.15 -17.92 20.18
N ASP A 38 -16.65 -19.14 20.12
CA ASP A 38 -16.22 -20.26 20.95
C ASP A 38 -14.75 -20.66 20.72
N ARG A 39 -14.18 -20.29 19.57
CA ARG A 39 -12.81 -20.67 19.15
C ARG A 39 -11.76 -19.62 19.47
N ILE A 40 -12.14 -18.48 20.04
CA ILE A 40 -11.22 -17.37 20.35
C ILE A 40 -11.24 -17.02 21.84
N GLN A 41 -10.11 -16.58 22.36
CA GLN A 41 -10.00 -16.14 23.74
C GLN A 41 -10.87 -14.89 23.97
N GLY A 42 -11.77 -14.95 24.95
CA GLY A 42 -12.69 -13.84 25.23
C GLY A 42 -14.02 -13.90 24.46
N GLY A 43 -14.16 -14.80 23.49
CA GLY A 43 -15.40 -15.04 22.75
C GLY A 43 -16.10 -13.78 22.28
N ARG A 44 -17.39 -13.61 22.62
CA ARG A 44 -18.17 -12.42 22.25
C ARG A 44 -17.63 -11.11 22.83
N ASN A 45 -16.79 -11.19 23.86
CA ASN A 45 -16.12 -10.04 24.47
C ASN A 45 -14.72 -9.79 23.87
N TYR A 46 -14.34 -10.48 22.78
CA TYR A 46 -13.09 -10.21 22.11
C TYR A 46 -13.05 -8.78 21.56
N ASN A 47 -12.00 -8.04 21.89
CA ASN A 47 -11.82 -6.68 21.43
C ASN A 47 -11.21 -6.68 20.02
N PHE A 48 -12.07 -6.60 19.01
CA PHE A 48 -11.63 -6.44 17.62
C PHE A 48 -11.02 -5.06 17.44
N SER A 49 -9.69 -5.00 17.44
CA SER A 49 -8.96 -3.75 17.25
C SER A 49 -9.28 -3.13 15.89
N SER A 50 -9.63 -1.85 15.93
CA SER A 50 -9.77 -1.05 14.72
C SER A 50 -8.43 -0.98 13.98
N ILE A 51 -8.43 -1.29 12.69
CA ILE A 51 -7.23 -1.15 11.86
C ILE A 51 -7.27 0.18 11.11
N ARG A 52 -6.12 0.86 11.05
CA ARG A 52 -5.93 1.99 10.14
C ARG A 52 -5.34 1.46 8.85
N VAL A 53 -5.96 1.81 7.72
CA VAL A 53 -5.49 1.46 6.39
C VAL A 53 -5.22 2.74 5.63
N ASP A 54 -4.02 2.84 5.07
CA ASP A 54 -3.63 3.96 4.23
C ASP A 54 -3.93 3.61 2.76
N GLU A 55 -4.63 4.50 2.06
CA GLU A 55 -4.84 4.44 0.62
C GLU A 55 -3.91 5.46 -0.04
N TYR A 56 -3.15 5.00 -1.04
CA TYR A 56 -2.20 5.82 -1.79
C TYR A 56 -2.80 6.19 -3.14
N PHE A 57 -2.61 7.44 -3.55
CA PHE A 57 -3.03 7.93 -4.85
C PHE A 57 -1.83 8.56 -5.55
N TYR A 58 -1.47 7.97 -6.69
CA TYR A 58 -0.51 8.54 -7.63
C TYR A 58 -1.26 9.06 -8.85
N GLN A 59 -0.77 10.15 -9.43
CA GLN A 59 -1.29 10.69 -10.66
C GLN A 59 -0.19 10.73 -11.72
N TYR A 60 -0.54 10.30 -12.93
CA TYR A 60 0.29 10.48 -14.12
C TYR A 60 -0.58 10.91 -15.28
N LYS A 61 -0.46 12.18 -15.69
CA LYS A 61 -1.36 12.81 -16.67
C LYS A 61 -2.81 12.62 -16.21
N ASP A 62 -3.64 12.01 -17.04
CA ASP A 62 -5.06 11.75 -16.77
C ASP A 62 -5.30 10.40 -16.07
N TYR A 63 -4.24 9.66 -15.72
CA TYR A 63 -4.34 8.36 -15.06
C TYR A 63 -4.23 8.50 -13.54
N HIS A 64 -5.24 7.98 -12.83
CA HIS A 64 -5.22 7.80 -11.39
C HIS A 64 -4.84 6.36 -11.04
N ILE A 65 -3.75 6.19 -10.30
CA ILE A 65 -3.27 4.89 -9.82
C ILE A 65 -3.60 4.84 -8.33
N TRP A 66 -4.48 3.93 -7.94
CA TRP A 66 -5.01 3.82 -6.59
C TRP A 66 -5.25 2.37 -6.17
N GLY A 67 -5.68 2.16 -4.94
CA GLY A 67 -5.99 0.84 -4.39
C GLY A 67 -4.76 -0.07 -4.28
N THR A 68 -4.95 -1.36 -4.56
CA THR A 68 -3.88 -2.36 -4.39
C THR A 68 -2.67 -2.08 -5.28
N THR A 69 -2.89 -1.61 -6.52
CA THR A 69 -1.80 -1.25 -7.43
C THR A 69 -0.93 -0.13 -6.86
N ALA A 70 -1.54 0.92 -6.30
CA ALA A 70 -0.80 2.01 -5.67
C ALA A 70 -0.08 1.57 -4.39
N LYS A 71 -0.65 0.65 -3.60
CA LYS A 71 0.02 0.07 -2.43
C LYS A 71 1.28 -0.70 -2.82
N ILE A 72 1.20 -1.56 -3.84
CA ILE A 72 2.36 -2.31 -4.35
C ILE A 72 3.41 -1.34 -4.92
N LEU A 73 2.98 -0.37 -5.73
CA LEU A 73 3.84 0.66 -6.29
C LEU A 73 4.57 1.45 -5.20
N HIS A 74 3.86 1.93 -4.19
CA HIS A 74 4.44 2.70 -3.09
C HIS A 74 5.50 1.88 -2.33
N HIS A 75 5.20 0.61 -2.03
CA HIS A 75 6.16 -0.29 -1.39
C HIS A 75 7.41 -0.49 -2.25
N PHE A 76 7.24 -0.73 -3.55
CA PHE A 76 8.35 -0.89 -4.49
C PHE A 76 9.23 0.37 -4.57
N LEU A 77 8.63 1.56 -4.68
CA LEU A 77 9.37 2.83 -4.71
C LEU A 77 10.14 3.07 -3.40
N ASN A 78 9.55 2.71 -2.25
CA ASN A 78 10.24 2.83 -0.96
C ASN A 78 11.47 1.92 -0.88
N ILE A 79 11.37 0.66 -1.35
CA ILE A 79 12.53 -0.24 -1.43
C ILE A 79 13.64 0.40 -2.27
N LEU A 80 13.31 0.98 -3.43
CA LEU A 80 14.29 1.62 -4.30
C LEU A 80 14.93 2.85 -3.65
N LYS A 81 14.15 3.69 -2.96
CA LYS A 81 14.66 4.85 -2.21
C LYS A 81 15.66 4.40 -1.13
N THR A 82 15.29 3.41 -0.32
CA THR A 82 16.18 2.87 0.73
C THR A 82 17.43 2.18 0.15
N SER A 83 17.35 1.54 -1.01
CA SER A 83 18.52 0.93 -1.65
C SER A 83 19.53 1.95 -2.19
N LYS A 84 19.07 3.15 -2.59
CA LYS A 84 19.95 4.24 -3.03
C LYS A 84 20.74 4.86 -1.88
N ASP A 85 20.24 4.75 -0.65
CA ASP A 85 20.94 5.25 0.54
C ASP A 85 22.14 4.36 0.93
N TRP A 86 22.23 3.15 0.35
CA TRP A 86 23.41 2.29 0.44
C TRP A 86 24.40 2.62 -0.70
N GLU A 87 25.15 3.72 -0.56
CA GLU A 87 26.45 3.81 -1.21
C GLU A 87 27.44 3.01 -0.36
N GLU A 88 28.08 2.00 -0.95
CA GLU A 88 29.14 1.24 -0.25
C GLU A 88 30.18 2.24 0.31
N PRO A 89 30.58 2.10 1.60
CA PRO A 89 31.70 2.88 2.08
C PRO A 89 32.90 2.56 1.19
N LEU A 90 33.47 3.58 0.55
CA LEU A 90 34.67 3.47 -0.27
C LEU A 90 35.78 2.77 0.55
N THR A 91 35.94 1.47 0.39
CA THR A 91 37.12 0.75 0.88
C THR A 91 38.24 0.95 -0.13
N ASN A 92 38.80 2.17 -0.12
CA ASN A 92 40.13 2.44 -0.65
C ASN A 92 41.05 2.78 0.53
N SER A 93 41.76 1.78 1.06
CA SER A 93 43.23 1.77 1.16
C SER A 93 43.74 0.52 1.85
#